data_AF-A0A533YYB1-F1
#
_entry.id   AF-A0A533YYB1-F1
#
_cell.length_a   1.000
_cell.length_b   1.000
_cell.length_c   1.000
_cell.angle_alpha   90.00
_cell.angle_beta   90.00
_cell.angle_gamma   90.00
#
_symmetry.space_group_name_H-M   'P 1'
#
loop_
_entity.id
_entity.type
_entity.pdbx_description
1 polymer ?
#
loop_
_entity_poly.entity_id
_entity_poly.type
_entity_poly.pdbx_seq_one_letter_code
_entity_poly.pdbx_strand_id
1 'polypeptide(L)' 'MHPLLTKLKDRFPDAVLGVREEGPYQDLVAQVEPAAVPEIARFLHDDPAMSFDLLSDILSVDYPEDEDRFEVIYLLK' A
#
# COMPACT_ATOMS: atom_id res chain seq x y z
N MET A 1 4.65 -4.16 -14.04
CA MET A 1 4.28 -4.40 -12.64
C MET A 1 5.53 -4.85 -11.92
N HIS A 2 6.04 -3.97 -11.06
CA HIS A 2 7.22 -4.20 -10.23
C HIS A 2 7.11 -5.51 -9.42
N PRO A 3 8.21 -6.28 -9.25
CA PRO A 3 8.18 -7.57 -8.54
C PRO A 3 7.59 -7.52 -7.13
N LEU A 4 7.82 -6.42 -6.40
CA LEU A 4 7.25 -6.23 -5.06
C LEU A 4 5.72 -6.12 -5.08
N LEU A 5 5.16 -5.38 -6.05
CA LEU A 5 3.71 -5.27 -6.23
C LEU A 5 3.09 -6.61 -6.62
N THR A 6 3.77 -7.39 -7.46
CA THR A 6 3.35 -8.76 -7.80
C THR A 6 3.31 -9.64 -6.56
N LYS A 7 4.39 -9.67 -5.77
CA LYS A 7 4.46 -10.49 -4.56
C LYS A 7 3.42 -10.07 -3.51
N LEU A 8 3.16 -8.77 -3.36
CA LEU A 8 2.12 -8.26 -2.47
C LEU A 8 0.73 -8.74 -2.91
N LYS A 9 0.42 -8.60 -4.20
CA LYS A 9 -0.87 -9.02 -4.77
C LYS A 9 -1.07 -10.54 -4.70
N ASP A 10 -0.02 -11.33 -4.96
CA ASP A 10 -0.09 -12.79 -4.84
C ASP A 10 -0.31 -13.24 -3.39
N ARG A 11 0.25 -12.50 -2.41
CA ARG A 11 0.09 -12.80 -0.98
C ARG A 11 -1.31 -12.43 -0.45
N PHE A 12 -1.88 -11.34 -0.96
CA PHE A 12 -3.15 -10.76 -0.50
C PHE A 12 -4.11 -10.50 -1.67
N PRO A 13 -4.53 -11.54 -2.41
CA PRO A 13 -5.30 -11.37 -3.64
C PRO A 13 -6.66 -10.70 -3.43
N ASP A 14 -7.30 -10.95 -2.29
CA ASP A 14 -8.63 -10.40 -1.97
C ASP A 14 -8.57 -9.03 -1.28
N ALA A 15 -7.40 -8.64 -0.74
CA ALA A 15 -7.25 -7.39 0.00
C ALA A 15 -6.50 -6.32 -0.78
N VAL A 16 -5.82 -6.66 -1.88
CA VAL A 16 -5.17 -5.68 -2.77
C VAL A 16 -6.13 -5.30 -3.89
N LEU A 17 -6.73 -4.12 -3.75
CA LEU A 17 -7.74 -3.57 -4.66
C LEU A 17 -7.13 -3.09 -5.97
N GLY A 18 -5.90 -2.57 -5.91
CA GLY A 18 -5.19 -2.04 -7.06
C GLY A 18 -3.71 -1.86 -6.80
N VAL A 19 -2.90 -1.92 -7.85
CA VAL A 19 -1.46 -1.60 -7.79
C VAL A 19 -1.08 -0.74 -8.98
N ARG A 20 -0.16 0.20 -8.78
CA ARG A 20 0.30 1.12 -9.81
C ARG A 20 1.71 1.63 -9.50
N GLU A 21 2.39 2.03 -10.55
CA GLU A 21 3.68 2.72 -10.49
C GLU A 21 3.40 4.18 -10.86
N GLU A 22 3.71 5.14 -9.97
CA GLU A 22 3.31 6.54 -10.12
C GLU A 22 4.48 7.52 -10.15
N GLY A 23 4.22 8.67 -10.78
CA GLY A 23 5.12 9.80 -10.78
C GLY A 23 6.43 9.58 -11.56
N PRO A 24 7.29 10.62 -11.60
CA PRO A 24 8.57 10.56 -12.30
C PRO A 24 9.59 9.66 -11.60
N TYR A 25 9.35 9.28 -10.33
CA TYR A 25 10.23 8.45 -9.53
C TYR A 25 9.82 6.97 -9.46
N GLN A 26 8.74 6.59 -10.17
CA GLN A 26 8.20 5.22 -10.19
C GLN A 26 7.84 4.69 -8.80
N ASP A 27 7.17 5.51 -8.00
CA ASP A 27 6.72 5.14 -6.67
C ASP A 27 5.74 3.94 -6.78
N LEU A 28 5.94 2.95 -5.92
CA LEU A 28 5.10 1.75 -5.89
C LEU A 28 3.90 2.00 -4.98
N VAL A 29 2.71 1.97 -5.54
CA VAL A 29 1.47 2.22 -4.80
C VAL A 29 0.57 1.01 -4.85
N ALA A 30 0.10 0.58 -3.68
CA ALA A 30 -0.90 -0.47 -3.52
C ALA A 30 -2.10 0.10 -2.75
N GLN A 31 -3.28 0.02 -3.36
CA GLN A 31 -4.55 0.30 -2.71
C GLN A 31 -5.07 -0.99 -2.09
N VAL A 32 -5.47 -0.95 -0.83
CA VAL A 32 -5.80 -2.13 -0.05
C VAL A 32 -7.07 -1.94 0.76
N GLU A 33 -7.70 -3.06 1.12
CA GLU A 33 -8.81 -3.10 2.07
C GLU A 33 -8.39 -2.54 3.44
N PRO A 34 -9.11 -1.56 4.01
CA PRO A 34 -8.73 -0.93 5.29
C PRO A 34 -8.53 -1.93 6.43
N ALA A 35 -9.38 -2.97 6.48
CA ALA A 35 -9.30 -4.01 7.51
C ALA A 35 -8.02 -4.86 7.41
N ALA A 36 -7.38 -4.93 6.24
CA ALA A 36 -6.18 -5.72 6.01
C ALA A 36 -4.87 -4.99 6.34
N VAL A 37 -4.92 -3.67 6.57
CA VAL A 37 -3.73 -2.83 6.83
C VAL A 37 -2.81 -3.41 7.91
N PRO A 38 -3.29 -3.89 9.08
CA PRO A 38 -2.38 -4.43 10.10
C PRO A 38 -1.62 -5.68 9.66
N GLU A 39 -2.24 -6.56 8.86
CA GLU A 39 -1.59 -7.77 8.35
C GLU A 39 -0.62 -7.44 7.22
N ILE A 40 -1.02 -6.54 6.32
CA ILE A 40 -0.19 -6.07 5.21
C ILE A 40 1.04 -5.32 5.73
N ALA A 41 0.87 -4.40 6.67
CA ALA A 41 1.99 -3.67 7.27
C ALA A 41 3.00 -4.62 7.95
N ARG A 42 2.51 -5.66 8.65
CA ARG A 42 3.38 -6.69 9.23
C ARG A 42 4.13 -7.46 8.16
N PHE A 43 3.47 -7.86 7.06
CA PHE A 43 4.14 -8.53 5.95
C PHE A 43 5.18 -7.65 5.26
N LEU A 44 4.87 -6.38 5.02
CA LEU A 44 5.78 -5.43 4.38
C LEU A 44 7.05 -5.20 5.23
N HIS A 45 6.91 -5.19 6.56
CA HIS A 45 8.03 -5.08 7.51
C HIS A 45 8.81 -6.40 7.67
N ASP A 46 8.12 -7.52 7.92
CA ASP A 46 8.74 -8.79 8.35
C ASP A 46 9.28 -9.63 7.19
N ASP A 47 8.72 -9.54 5.98
CA ASP A 47 9.19 -10.31 4.83
C ASP A 47 10.54 -9.74 4.33
N PRO A 48 11.63 -10.54 4.31
CA PRO A 48 12.96 -10.03 3.96
C PRO A 48 13.09 -9.48 2.52
N ALA A 49 12.18 -9.87 1.60
CA ALA A 49 12.17 -9.34 0.25
C ALA A 49 11.39 -8.02 0.15
N MET A 50 10.54 -7.71 1.13
CA MET A 50 9.79 -6.46 1.23
C MET A 50 10.61 -5.42 2.01
N SER A 51 11.05 -5.76 3.22
CA SER A 51 11.98 -4.98 4.05
C SER A 51 11.60 -3.51 4.24
N PHE A 52 10.30 -3.19 4.25
CA PHE A 52 9.81 -1.84 4.52
C PHE A 52 9.82 -1.58 6.04
N ASP A 53 10.99 -1.29 6.59
CA ASP A 53 11.23 -1.18 8.03
C ASP A 53 11.07 0.24 8.58
N LEU A 54 10.80 1.22 7.70
CA LEU A 54 10.59 2.61 8.08
C LEU A 54 9.20 3.10 7.67
N LEU A 55 8.35 3.36 8.66
CA LEU A 55 7.14 4.18 8.49
C LEU A 55 7.55 5.65 8.42
N SER A 56 7.62 6.19 7.20
CA SER A 56 8.04 7.56 6.95
C SER A 56 6.94 8.57 7.31
N ASP A 57 5.68 8.27 6.98
CA ASP A 57 4.54 9.16 7.25
C ASP A 57 3.20 8.42 7.18
N ILE A 58 2.17 9.01 7.79
CA ILE A 58 0.76 8.65 7.60
C ILE A 58 -0.01 9.93 7.27
N LEU A 59 -0.55 9.96 6.07
CA LEU A 59 -1.21 11.12 5.47
C LEU A 59 -2.68 10.78 5.18
N SER A 60 -3.49 11.81 4.96
CA SER A 60 -4.84 11.61 4.45
C SER A 60 -5.19 12.62 3.38
N VAL A 61 -5.98 12.19 2.41
CA VAL A 61 -6.60 13.03 1.39
C VAL A 61 -8.11 12.99 1.59
N ASP A 62 -8.73 14.17 1.59
CA ASP A 62 -10.19 14.34 1.67
C ASP A 62 -10.75 14.49 0.26
N TYR A 63 -11.63 13.58 -0.13
CA TYR A 63 -12.41 13.55 -1.36
C TYR A 63 -13.90 13.76 -1.01
N PRO A 64 -14.39 15.02 -0.94
CA PRO A 64 -15.71 15.31 -0.36
C PRO A 64 -16.91 14.74 -1.12
N GLU A 65 -16.71 14.36 -2.39
CA GLU A 65 -17.76 13.83 -3.27
C GLU A 65 -17.84 12.29 -3.24
N ASP A 66 -16.86 11.62 -2.65
CA ASP A 66 -16.77 10.16 -2.63
C ASP A 66 -17.47 9.56 -1.40
N GLU A 67 -18.06 8.36 -1.56
CA GLU A 67 -18.64 7.59 -0.44
C GLU A 67 -17.54 7.24 0.59
N ASP A 68 -16.39 6.77 0.09
CA ASP A 68 -15.15 6.60 0.85
C ASP A 68 -14.35 7.91 0.89
N ARG A 69 -14.91 8.90 1.57
CA ARG A 69 -14.40 10.30 1.59
C ARG A 69 -12.91 10.44 1.92
N PHE A 70 -12.37 9.64 2.82
CA PHE A 70 -11.00 9.80 3.28
C PHE A 70 -10.14 8.65 2.81
N GLU A 71 -9.10 8.97 2.03
CA GLU A 71 -8.01 8.06 1.78
C GLU A 71 -6.95 8.24 2.87
N VAL A 72 -6.42 7.15 3.41
CA VAL A 72 -5.28 7.15 4.35
C VAL A 72 -4.09 6.51 3.65
N ILE A 73 -3.00 7.26 3.55
CA ILE A 73 -1.80 6.88 2.82
C ILE A 73 -0.68 6.60 3.82
N TYR A 74 -0.12 5.40 3.75
CA TYR A 74 1.06 4.98 4.51
C TYR A 74 2.28 5.09 3.61
N LEU A 75 3.20 5.99 3.94
CA LEU A 75 4.47 6.12 3.22
C LEU A 75 5.53 5.26 3.91
N LEU A 76 5.99 4.22 3.24
CA LEU A 76 6.94 3.25 3.76
C LEU A 76 8.24 3.27 2.94
N LYS A 77 9.36 2.94 3.59
CA LYS A 77 10.66 2.73 2.96
C LYS A 77 11.29 1.43 3.40
#